data_AF-A0A973RFT4-F1
#
_entry.id   AF-A0A973RFT4-F1
#
_cell.length_a   1.000
_cell.length_b   1.000
_cell.length_c   1.000
_cell.angle_alpha   90.00
_cell.angle_beta   90.00
_cell.angle_gamma   90.00
#
_symmetry.space_group_name_H-M   'P 1'
#
loop_
_entity.id
_entity.type
_entity.pdbx_description
1 polymer ?
#
loop_
_entity_poly.entity_id
_entity_poly.type
_entity_poly.pdbx_seq_one_letter_code
_entity_poly.pdbx_strand_id
1 'polypeptide(L)'
;MGGSQVNQALVRLYFEVRDGLRDPVAAWAKLTGNSQVYRARRGERRVPLDDATAAELAAAAIVHTASEHGADRVAALATSPLAGVVGGLGGALLTEHPCASEQVLGPRFTGPGAEDWARAAYVLLWGENNRVARTADTPWVIAGRYKGQKVVAIGTHPTRLSDETLVVRPGTDGALAMAMGHVLLKEFFLDRPPFAAHAMERTDLPFLVRLREREDAYVPGGLLGRTCDRLSLYGGESVQVLLPRFDFGPGVLRRGVPVVRDGGELVTTVFDLLLAVYGVARDGLPGVWPQGYGDREPYTPGWQEIYTGVAASRSVKTARELGVTAEKTGGRCMIVPGRLETPHADTAYRAMLALLVLTGCGSGWAQPAGGAGIPLVPYLCLHACGEDRSDVGALSWALCEGLFARRTSRSVLLEAVADGWPMAPSPRVLAIPRPIYPLPPEVDLLIGPDEQCDLAPPDAALLAEA
;
A
#
# COMPACT_ATOMS: atom_id res chain seq x y z
N MET A 1 -34.39 14.11 -17.05
CA MET A 1 -33.79 13.29 -18.11
C MET A 1 -32.28 13.28 -17.92
N GLY A 2 -31.81 12.54 -16.91
CA GLY A 2 -30.47 11.96 -16.92
C GLY A 2 -30.60 10.51 -17.39
N GLY A 3 -29.49 9.91 -17.82
CA GLY A 3 -29.43 8.54 -18.31
C GLY A 3 -28.06 8.26 -18.93
N SER A 4 -27.57 7.03 -18.76
CA SER A 4 -26.22 6.59 -19.10
C SER A 4 -25.77 7.01 -20.51
N GLN A 5 -24.58 7.62 -20.60
CA GLN A 5 -24.04 8.17 -21.83
C GLN A 5 -23.22 7.13 -22.62
N VAL A 6 -23.91 6.42 -23.52
CA VAL A 6 -23.35 5.31 -24.31
C VAL A 6 -22.94 5.77 -25.71
N ASN A 7 -21.94 5.11 -26.32
CA ASN A 7 -21.46 5.42 -27.67
C ASN A 7 -22.57 5.22 -28.73
N GLN A 8 -22.81 6.22 -29.60
CA GLN A 8 -23.93 6.16 -30.55
C GLN A 8 -23.86 4.98 -31.53
N ALA A 9 -22.65 4.54 -31.93
CA ALA A 9 -22.51 3.41 -32.83
C ALA A 9 -22.74 2.06 -32.11
N LEU A 10 -22.35 1.95 -30.85
CA LEU A 10 -22.67 0.79 -30.01
C LEU A 10 -24.17 0.65 -29.79
N VAL A 11 -24.86 1.74 -29.43
CA VAL A 11 -26.32 1.73 -29.19
C VAL A 11 -27.09 1.33 -30.45
N ARG A 12 -26.73 1.87 -31.62
CA ARG A 12 -27.37 1.50 -32.90
C ARG A 12 -27.18 0.01 -33.20
N LEU A 13 -25.94 -0.46 -33.17
CA LEU A 13 -25.63 -1.86 -33.46
C LEU A 13 -26.28 -2.82 -32.45
N TYR A 14 -26.45 -2.42 -31.18
CA TYR A 14 -27.15 -3.22 -30.18
C TYR A 14 -28.62 -3.40 -30.54
N PHE A 15 -29.36 -2.32 -30.84
CA PHE A 15 -30.76 -2.42 -31.26
C PHE A 15 -30.93 -3.13 -32.62
N GLU A 16 -30.09 -2.83 -33.61
CA GLU A 16 -30.06 -3.51 -34.93
C GLU A 16 -29.88 -5.05 -34.80
N VAL A 17 -29.19 -5.51 -33.77
CA VAL A 17 -29.02 -6.95 -33.48
C VAL A 17 -30.14 -7.51 -32.60
N ARG A 18 -30.59 -6.75 -31.60
CA ARG A 18 -31.60 -7.13 -30.58
C ARG A 18 -33.03 -7.19 -31.13
N ASP A 19 -33.36 -6.42 -32.18
CA ASP A 19 -34.64 -6.55 -32.90
C ASP A 19 -34.86 -7.99 -33.45
N GLY A 20 -33.79 -8.77 -33.63
CA GLY A 20 -33.84 -10.18 -34.00
C GLY A 20 -33.56 -11.19 -32.87
N LEU A 21 -33.24 -10.75 -31.64
CA LEU A 21 -32.78 -11.62 -30.54
C LEU A 21 -33.29 -11.14 -29.18
N ARG A 22 -34.12 -11.96 -28.52
CA ARG A 22 -34.65 -11.67 -27.16
C ARG A 22 -33.64 -11.86 -26.03
N ASP A 23 -32.63 -12.72 -26.24
CA ASP A 23 -31.56 -12.91 -25.27
C ASP A 23 -30.49 -11.81 -25.45
N PRO A 24 -30.23 -10.97 -24.43
CA PRO A 24 -29.20 -9.95 -24.52
C PRO A 24 -27.79 -10.54 -24.64
N VAL A 25 -27.52 -11.75 -24.11
CA VAL A 25 -26.20 -12.41 -24.19
C VAL A 25 -25.91 -12.83 -25.62
N ALA A 26 -26.83 -13.53 -26.30
CA ALA A 26 -26.73 -13.84 -27.73
C ALA A 26 -26.71 -12.57 -28.61
N ALA A 27 -27.45 -11.51 -28.25
CA ALA A 27 -27.39 -10.24 -28.95
C ALA A 27 -25.99 -9.61 -28.85
N TRP A 28 -25.37 -9.64 -27.66
CA TRP A 28 -24.00 -9.18 -27.46
C TRP A 28 -22.99 -10.04 -28.24
N ALA A 29 -23.10 -11.37 -28.19
CA ALA A 29 -22.22 -12.30 -28.91
C ALA A 29 -22.26 -12.11 -30.45
N LYS A 30 -23.40 -11.71 -31.01
CA LYS A 30 -23.53 -11.36 -32.43
C LYS A 30 -23.02 -9.93 -32.74
N LEU A 31 -23.01 -9.04 -31.75
CA LEU A 31 -22.52 -7.67 -31.86
C LEU A 31 -20.98 -7.59 -31.82
N THR A 32 -20.31 -8.39 -30.98
CA THR A 32 -18.83 -8.40 -30.85
C THR A 32 -18.12 -8.80 -32.15
N GLY A 33 -18.76 -9.63 -32.99
CA GLY A 33 -18.28 -9.95 -34.34
C GLY A 33 -18.13 -8.74 -35.27
N ASN A 34 -18.81 -7.62 -34.96
CA ASN A 34 -18.69 -6.34 -35.68
C ASN A 34 -17.99 -5.25 -34.83
N SER A 35 -17.23 -5.64 -33.81
CA SER A 35 -16.70 -4.74 -32.77
C SER A 35 -15.94 -3.51 -33.29
N GLN A 36 -15.23 -3.63 -34.41
CA GLN A 36 -14.53 -2.52 -35.06
C GLN A 36 -15.43 -1.29 -35.31
N VAL A 37 -16.74 -1.49 -35.58
CA VAL A 37 -17.70 -0.42 -35.87
C VAL A 37 -17.90 0.55 -34.69
N TYR A 38 -17.93 0.05 -33.45
CA TYR A 38 -18.01 0.90 -32.26
C TYR A 38 -16.64 1.19 -31.63
N ARG A 39 -15.67 0.28 -31.75
CA ARG A 39 -14.29 0.49 -31.24
C ARG A 39 -13.60 1.67 -31.92
N ALA A 40 -13.74 1.80 -33.25
CA ALA A 40 -13.15 2.91 -34.00
C ALA A 40 -13.72 4.29 -33.62
N ARG A 41 -14.92 4.34 -33.04
CA ARG A 41 -15.64 5.57 -32.68
C ARG A 41 -15.58 5.90 -31.18
N ARG A 42 -14.65 5.30 -30.43
CA ARG A 42 -14.44 5.62 -29.01
C ARG A 42 -13.99 7.08 -28.86
N GLY A 43 -14.61 7.81 -27.94
CA GLY A 43 -14.41 9.25 -27.77
C GLY A 43 -15.27 10.14 -28.68
N GLU A 44 -15.97 9.59 -29.68
CA GLU A 44 -16.95 10.33 -30.47
C GLU A 44 -18.29 10.53 -29.73
N ARG A 45 -19.32 10.95 -30.48
CA ARG A 45 -20.67 11.25 -30.01
C ARG A 45 -21.28 10.12 -29.17
N ARG A 46 -21.58 10.47 -27.92
CA ARG A 46 -22.45 9.69 -27.03
C ARG A 46 -23.91 10.09 -27.21
N VAL A 47 -24.81 9.23 -26.76
CA VAL A 47 -26.25 9.48 -26.65
C VAL A 47 -26.73 8.99 -25.28
N PRO A 48 -27.79 9.59 -24.70
CA PRO A 48 -28.47 8.99 -23.56
C PRO A 48 -29.10 7.65 -23.95
N LEU A 49 -28.88 6.67 -23.10
CA LEU A 49 -29.65 5.43 -23.01
C LEU A 49 -30.35 5.43 -21.63
N ASP A 50 -31.44 4.69 -21.49
CA ASP A 50 -32.01 4.42 -20.17
C ASP A 50 -31.10 3.47 -19.38
N ASP A 51 -31.05 3.65 -18.06
CA ASP A 51 -30.07 2.95 -17.22
C ASP A 51 -30.36 1.45 -17.11
N ALA A 52 -31.61 1.01 -17.31
CA ALA A 52 -31.97 -0.40 -17.37
C ALA A 52 -31.37 -1.09 -18.61
N THR A 53 -31.52 -0.51 -19.81
CA THR A 53 -30.92 -1.05 -21.03
C THR A 53 -29.40 -0.90 -21.03
N ALA A 54 -28.85 0.14 -20.37
CA ALA A 54 -27.40 0.27 -20.18
C ALA A 54 -26.82 -0.81 -19.25
N ALA A 55 -27.49 -1.10 -18.13
CA ALA A 55 -27.11 -2.17 -17.21
C ALA A 55 -27.26 -3.56 -17.84
N GLU A 56 -28.32 -3.79 -18.62
CA GLU A 56 -28.51 -5.03 -19.39
C GLU A 56 -27.36 -5.24 -20.39
N LEU A 57 -27.00 -4.23 -21.17
CA LEU A 57 -25.90 -4.29 -22.14
C LEU A 57 -24.56 -4.60 -21.44
N ALA A 58 -24.30 -3.99 -20.28
CA ALA A 58 -23.10 -4.27 -19.50
C ALA A 58 -23.09 -5.70 -18.92
N ALA A 59 -24.22 -6.16 -18.36
CA ALA A 59 -24.36 -7.52 -17.81
C ALA A 59 -24.20 -8.59 -18.90
N ALA A 60 -24.85 -8.41 -20.05
CA ALA A 60 -24.74 -9.30 -21.20
C ALA A 60 -23.30 -9.45 -21.69
N ALA A 61 -22.57 -8.35 -21.72
CA ALA A 61 -21.18 -8.32 -22.13
C ALA A 61 -20.24 -8.99 -21.12
N ILE A 62 -20.47 -8.79 -19.81
CA ILE A 62 -19.77 -9.50 -18.73
C ILE A 62 -20.01 -11.01 -18.84
N VAL A 63 -21.29 -11.44 -18.95
CA VAL A 63 -21.68 -12.85 -19.00
C VAL A 63 -21.14 -13.54 -20.26
N HIS A 64 -21.25 -12.92 -21.44
CA HIS A 64 -20.68 -13.48 -22.68
C HIS A 64 -19.16 -13.62 -22.58
N THR A 65 -18.46 -12.58 -22.11
CA THR A 65 -16.99 -12.61 -22.00
C THR A 65 -16.52 -13.68 -21.01
N ALA A 66 -17.19 -13.79 -19.85
CA ALA A 66 -16.85 -14.79 -18.83
C ALA A 66 -17.10 -16.23 -19.31
N SER A 67 -18.16 -16.48 -20.09
CA SER A 67 -18.53 -17.82 -20.58
C SER A 67 -17.73 -18.25 -21.82
N GLU A 68 -17.51 -17.36 -22.79
CA GLU A 68 -16.81 -17.69 -24.05
C GLU A 68 -15.28 -17.58 -23.95
N HIS A 69 -14.76 -16.73 -23.04
CA HIS A 69 -13.32 -16.42 -22.97
C HIS A 69 -12.68 -16.65 -21.59
N GLY A 70 -13.48 -17.01 -20.58
CA GLY A 70 -13.04 -17.14 -19.19
C GLY A 70 -13.26 -15.86 -18.39
N ALA A 71 -13.64 -16.01 -17.11
CA ALA A 71 -13.91 -14.89 -16.22
C ALA A 71 -12.69 -13.99 -15.98
N ASP A 72 -11.47 -14.52 -16.09
CA ASP A 72 -10.20 -13.79 -16.04
C ASP A 72 -10.07 -12.71 -17.12
N ARG A 73 -10.91 -12.75 -18.16
CA ARG A 73 -10.98 -11.75 -19.24
C ARG A 73 -11.94 -10.61 -18.96
N VAL A 74 -12.75 -10.70 -17.90
CA VAL A 74 -13.52 -9.58 -17.38
C VAL A 74 -12.70 -8.86 -16.32
N ALA A 75 -12.60 -7.53 -16.42
CA ALA A 75 -11.87 -6.71 -15.46
C ALA A 75 -12.67 -5.47 -15.04
N ALA A 76 -12.61 -5.10 -13.76
CA ALA A 76 -13.23 -3.90 -13.21
C ALA A 76 -12.26 -3.12 -12.31
N LEU A 77 -12.42 -1.80 -12.25
CA LEU A 77 -11.76 -0.99 -11.22
C LEU A 77 -12.36 -1.33 -9.85
N ALA A 78 -11.51 -1.57 -8.85
CA ALA A 78 -11.94 -1.91 -7.49
C ALA A 78 -12.82 -0.82 -6.82
N THR A 79 -12.74 0.42 -7.31
CA THR A 79 -13.56 1.57 -6.88
C THR A 79 -14.91 1.69 -7.63
N SER A 80 -15.18 0.84 -8.62
CA SER A 80 -16.43 0.86 -9.39
C SER A 80 -17.50 -0.06 -8.79
N PRO A 81 -18.80 0.23 -8.96
CA PRO A 81 -19.88 -0.65 -8.48
C PRO A 81 -19.82 -2.08 -9.02
N LEU A 82 -19.24 -2.27 -10.21
CA LEU A 82 -19.08 -3.57 -10.87
C LEU A 82 -18.02 -4.47 -10.21
N ALA A 83 -17.19 -3.95 -9.31
CA ALA A 83 -16.12 -4.71 -8.66
C ALA A 83 -16.64 -5.94 -7.90
N GLY A 84 -17.80 -5.83 -7.22
CA GLY A 84 -18.42 -6.96 -6.53
C GLY A 84 -18.86 -8.08 -7.49
N VAL A 85 -19.48 -7.71 -8.62
CA VAL A 85 -19.94 -8.66 -9.64
C VAL A 85 -18.77 -9.35 -10.33
N VAL A 86 -17.79 -8.57 -10.82
CA VAL A 86 -16.61 -9.10 -11.53
C VAL A 86 -15.74 -9.95 -10.61
N GLY A 87 -15.52 -9.52 -9.37
CA GLY A 87 -14.78 -10.30 -8.37
C GLY A 87 -15.50 -11.59 -7.98
N GLY A 88 -16.84 -11.57 -7.83
CA GLY A 88 -17.65 -12.75 -7.53
C GLY A 88 -17.62 -13.80 -8.65
N LEU A 89 -17.58 -13.36 -9.91
CA LEU A 89 -17.40 -14.24 -11.07
C LEU A 89 -15.97 -14.80 -11.22
N GLY A 90 -15.00 -14.31 -10.43
CA GLY A 90 -13.59 -14.71 -10.51
C GLY A 90 -12.75 -13.90 -11.49
N GLY A 91 -13.26 -12.77 -11.98
CA GLY A 91 -12.55 -11.85 -12.86
C GLY A 91 -11.54 -10.94 -12.15
N ALA A 92 -10.81 -10.15 -12.94
CA ALA A 92 -9.69 -9.35 -12.44
C ALA A 92 -10.15 -8.03 -11.80
N LEU A 93 -9.64 -7.72 -10.61
CA LEU A 93 -9.84 -6.42 -9.97
C LEU A 93 -8.59 -5.55 -10.12
N LEU A 94 -8.81 -4.38 -10.72
CA LEU A 94 -7.79 -3.40 -11.04
C LEU A 94 -7.77 -2.34 -9.94
N THR A 95 -6.65 -2.22 -9.22
CA THR A 95 -6.49 -1.29 -8.10
C THR A 95 -5.64 -0.09 -8.50
N GLU A 96 -6.01 1.11 -8.01
CA GLU A 96 -5.16 2.31 -8.03
C GLU A 96 -4.55 2.62 -6.65
N HIS A 97 -4.70 1.71 -5.68
CA HIS A 97 -4.26 1.90 -4.30
C HIS A 97 -2.77 1.55 -4.10
N PRO A 98 -2.10 2.17 -3.10
CA PRO A 98 -0.76 1.78 -2.73
C PRO A 98 -0.76 0.40 -2.07
N CYS A 99 -0.07 -0.56 -2.69
CA CYS A 99 0.09 -1.92 -2.19
C CYS A 99 0.69 -2.03 -0.77
N ALA A 100 1.26 -0.94 -0.23
CA ALA A 100 1.77 -0.87 1.14
C ALA A 100 0.73 -1.26 2.22
N SER A 101 -0.54 -0.84 2.08
CA SER A 101 -1.57 -1.23 3.05
C SER A 101 -1.93 -2.71 2.93
N GLU A 102 -1.98 -3.28 1.72
CA GLU A 102 -2.20 -4.71 1.49
C GLU A 102 -1.01 -5.57 1.97
N GLN A 103 0.23 -5.10 1.76
CA GLN A 103 1.47 -5.77 2.16
C GLN A 103 1.71 -5.79 3.68
N VAL A 104 1.28 -4.74 4.38
CA VAL A 104 1.44 -4.64 5.85
C VAL A 104 0.19 -5.14 6.54
N LEU A 105 -0.98 -4.57 6.23
CA LEU A 105 -2.22 -4.77 6.97
C LEU A 105 -3.11 -5.90 6.38
N GLY A 106 -2.77 -6.41 5.19
CA GLY A 106 -3.47 -7.52 4.51
C GLY A 106 -4.54 -7.08 3.51
N PRO A 107 -4.94 -7.94 2.54
CA PRO A 107 -5.88 -7.60 1.45
C PRO A 107 -7.35 -7.47 1.90
N ARG A 108 -7.62 -7.51 3.20
CA ARG A 108 -8.92 -7.18 3.82
C ARG A 108 -8.81 -6.03 4.84
N PHE A 109 -7.63 -5.43 4.98
CA PHE A 109 -7.57 -4.14 5.65
C PHE A 109 -8.18 -3.09 4.73
N THR A 110 -9.07 -2.29 5.28
CA THR A 110 -9.66 -1.18 4.56
C THR A 110 -9.72 0.15 5.33
N GLY A 111 -9.42 0.29 6.65
CA GLY A 111 -9.25 1.58 7.40
C GLY A 111 -10.27 2.06 8.51
N PRO A 112 -10.17 3.28 9.04
CA PRO A 112 -11.16 3.89 9.96
C PRO A 112 -12.50 4.27 9.31
N GLY A 113 -13.61 3.97 10.00
CA GLY A 113 -14.92 4.52 9.65
C GLY A 113 -15.02 6.02 9.99
N ALA A 114 -15.97 6.74 9.39
CA ALA A 114 -16.14 8.20 9.55
C ALA A 114 -16.14 8.71 11.00
N GLU A 115 -16.67 7.93 11.95
CA GLU A 115 -16.64 8.27 13.37
C GLU A 115 -15.23 8.24 14.00
N ASP A 116 -14.35 7.35 13.55
CA ASP A 116 -13.00 7.19 14.11
C ASP A 116 -12.15 8.44 13.87
N TRP A 117 -12.28 9.07 12.70
CA TRP A 117 -11.68 10.36 12.36
C TRP A 117 -12.07 11.45 13.38
N ALA A 118 -13.33 11.46 13.82
CA ALA A 118 -13.86 12.39 14.82
C ALA A 118 -13.68 11.92 16.28
N ARG A 119 -13.00 10.78 16.51
CA ARG A 119 -12.65 10.18 17.82
C ARG A 119 -11.12 10.13 18.05
N ALA A 120 -10.30 10.25 17.02
CA ALA A 120 -8.84 10.36 17.12
C ALA A 120 -8.42 11.60 17.93
N ALA A 121 -7.34 11.49 18.70
CA ALA A 121 -6.77 12.58 19.51
C ALA A 121 -5.60 13.30 18.82
N TYR A 122 -4.91 12.63 17.89
CA TYR A 122 -3.80 13.17 17.12
C TYR A 122 -3.91 12.74 15.65
N VAL A 123 -3.81 13.68 14.71
CA VAL A 123 -3.93 13.40 13.27
C VAL A 123 -2.73 13.98 12.51
N LEU A 124 -2.06 13.15 11.71
CA LEU A 124 -1.08 13.57 10.72
C LEU A 124 -1.75 13.63 9.34
N LEU A 125 -2.04 14.83 8.83
CA LEU A 125 -2.48 15.04 7.45
C LEU A 125 -1.24 15.02 6.54
N TRP A 126 -0.91 13.86 5.97
CA TRP A 126 0.39 13.61 5.34
C TRP A 126 0.26 13.50 3.81
N GLY A 127 0.63 14.57 3.10
CA GLY A 127 0.49 14.70 1.64
C GLY A 127 -0.86 15.25 1.18
N GLU A 128 -1.86 15.36 2.08
CA GLU A 128 -3.23 15.71 1.70
C GLU A 128 -3.47 17.23 1.58
N ASN A 129 -4.03 17.67 0.46
CA ASN A 129 -4.16 19.09 0.07
C ASN A 129 -5.56 19.64 0.37
N ASN A 130 -5.94 19.60 1.65
CA ASN A 130 -7.17 20.17 2.24
C ASN A 130 -7.34 21.71 2.04
N ARG A 131 -6.46 22.36 1.27
CA ARG A 131 -6.60 23.77 0.84
C ARG A 131 -7.34 23.90 -0.49
N VAL A 132 -7.28 22.87 -1.35
CA VAL A 132 -7.80 22.90 -2.73
C VAL A 132 -8.88 21.83 -2.93
N ALA A 133 -8.60 20.59 -2.52
CA ALA A 133 -9.62 19.56 -2.39
C ALA A 133 -10.23 19.61 -0.98
N ARG A 134 -11.54 19.37 -0.85
CA ARG A 134 -12.14 18.91 0.40
C ARG A 134 -12.62 17.49 0.15
N THR A 135 -12.02 16.52 0.82
CA THR A 135 -12.49 15.13 0.75
C THR A 135 -13.78 14.99 1.57
N ALA A 136 -14.45 13.85 1.44
CA ALA A 136 -15.60 13.50 2.28
C ALA A 136 -15.24 13.47 3.78
N ASP A 137 -13.96 13.37 4.10
CA ASP A 137 -13.43 13.20 5.46
C ASP A 137 -13.11 14.53 6.17
N THR A 138 -12.94 15.62 5.40
CA THR A 138 -12.67 16.97 5.92
C THR A 138 -13.63 17.39 7.06
N PRO A 139 -14.96 17.14 7.01
CA PRO A 139 -15.88 17.46 8.11
C PRO A 139 -15.58 16.72 9.42
N TRP A 140 -15.10 15.48 9.35
CA TRP A 140 -14.84 14.66 10.54
C TRP A 140 -13.55 15.07 11.25
N VAL A 141 -12.52 15.49 10.51
CA VAL A 141 -11.33 16.15 11.09
C VAL A 141 -11.72 17.47 11.78
N ILE A 142 -12.60 18.26 11.17
CA ILE A 142 -13.13 19.49 11.80
C ILE A 142 -13.91 19.16 13.08
N ALA A 143 -14.77 18.14 13.05
CA ALA A 143 -15.51 17.67 14.23
C ALA A 143 -14.61 17.09 15.34
N GLY A 144 -13.48 16.48 14.97
CA GLY A 144 -12.44 16.05 15.91
C GLY A 144 -11.76 17.23 16.59
N ARG A 145 -11.37 18.27 15.84
CA ARG A 145 -10.71 19.47 16.40
C ARG A 145 -11.55 20.21 17.42
N TYR A 146 -12.88 20.28 17.24
CA TYR A 146 -13.78 20.83 18.26
C TYR A 146 -13.78 20.05 19.59
N LYS A 147 -13.27 18.82 19.62
CA LYS A 147 -13.09 17.97 20.82
C LYS A 147 -11.65 17.98 21.35
N GLY A 148 -10.78 18.86 20.84
CA GLY A 148 -9.37 18.97 21.25
C GLY A 148 -8.39 18.03 20.53
N GLN A 149 -8.80 17.42 19.41
CA GLN A 149 -7.87 16.71 18.52
C GLN A 149 -6.78 17.67 17.99
N LYS A 150 -5.50 17.32 18.16
CA LYS A 150 -4.40 18.04 17.51
C LYS A 150 -4.18 17.51 16.10
N VAL A 151 -3.96 18.41 15.15
CA VAL A 151 -3.74 18.10 13.74
C VAL A 151 -2.43 18.70 13.26
N VAL A 152 -1.53 17.88 12.73
CA VAL A 152 -0.28 18.33 12.09
C VAL A 152 -0.36 18.02 10.60
N ALA A 153 -0.11 19.02 9.75
CA ALA A 153 0.04 18.81 8.32
C ALA A 153 1.50 18.52 7.97
N ILE A 154 1.72 17.57 7.08
CA ILE A 154 3.03 17.20 6.54
C ILE A 154 2.89 17.19 5.02
N GLY A 155 3.71 17.96 4.30
CA GLY A 155 3.65 18.03 2.84
C GLY A 155 4.37 19.25 2.28
N THR A 156 4.08 19.61 1.04
CA THR A 156 4.76 20.72 0.34
C THR A 156 4.25 22.11 0.73
N HIS A 157 3.06 22.21 1.32
CA HIS A 157 2.35 23.47 1.57
C HIS A 157 1.58 23.45 2.91
N PRO A 158 1.38 24.60 3.58
CA PRO A 158 0.56 24.68 4.79
C PRO A 158 -0.94 24.54 4.51
N THR A 159 -1.65 23.90 5.43
CA THR A 159 -3.11 23.74 5.41
C THR A 159 -3.78 24.67 6.43
N ARG A 160 -5.07 24.96 6.25
CA ARG A 160 -5.88 25.71 7.25
C ARG A 160 -6.48 24.83 8.35
N LEU A 161 -6.30 23.51 8.27
CA LEU A 161 -6.88 22.56 9.23
C LEU A 161 -5.88 22.13 10.32
N SER A 162 -4.58 22.33 10.10
CA SER A 162 -3.52 21.93 11.02
C SER A 162 -3.13 23.01 12.02
N ASP A 163 -2.86 22.61 13.26
CA ASP A 163 -2.26 23.43 14.32
C ASP A 163 -0.74 23.63 14.10
N GLU A 164 -0.10 22.74 13.34
CA GLU A 164 1.32 22.84 12.96
C GLU A 164 1.55 22.28 11.55
N THR A 165 2.50 22.85 10.79
CA THR A 165 2.88 22.33 9.46
C THR A 165 4.37 21.98 9.40
N LEU A 166 4.68 20.76 8.97
CA LEU A 166 6.00 20.30 8.56
C LEU A 166 6.08 20.40 7.03
N VAL A 167 6.86 21.36 6.53
CA VAL A 167 7.08 21.50 5.08
C VAL A 167 8.25 20.60 4.68
N VAL A 168 7.95 19.57 3.88
CA VAL A 168 8.90 18.53 3.46
C VAL A 168 9.18 18.64 1.95
N ARG A 169 10.41 18.35 1.52
CA ARG A 169 10.75 18.30 0.09
C ARG A 169 10.01 17.13 -0.59
N PRO A 170 9.41 17.33 -1.78
CA PRO A 170 8.58 16.31 -2.43
C PRO A 170 9.28 14.94 -2.54
N GLY A 171 8.59 13.87 -2.13
CA GLY A 171 9.08 12.49 -2.26
C GLY A 171 10.14 12.07 -1.22
N THR A 172 10.46 12.94 -0.25
CA THR A 172 11.39 12.61 0.85
C THR A 172 10.67 12.17 2.12
N ASP A 173 9.34 12.06 2.07
CA ASP A 173 8.44 11.71 3.18
C ASP A 173 8.84 10.43 3.92
N GLY A 174 9.34 9.42 3.20
CA GLY A 174 9.86 8.17 3.79
C GLY A 174 11.04 8.42 4.73
N ALA A 175 11.92 9.38 4.46
CA ALA A 175 13.04 9.72 5.34
C ALA A 175 12.56 10.35 6.66
N LEU A 176 11.55 11.21 6.61
CA LEU A 176 10.90 11.78 7.80
C LEU A 176 10.21 10.68 8.63
N ALA A 177 9.44 9.79 7.98
CA ALA A 177 8.78 8.68 8.65
C ALA A 177 9.78 7.70 9.30
N MET A 178 10.87 7.36 8.62
CA MET A 178 11.93 6.52 9.21
C MET A 178 12.56 7.17 10.45
N ALA A 179 12.87 8.46 10.42
CA ALA A 179 13.43 9.15 11.58
C ALA A 179 12.43 9.32 12.75
N MET A 180 11.15 9.48 12.46
CA MET A 180 10.11 9.43 13.49
C MET A 180 10.05 8.03 14.13
N GLY A 181 10.18 6.96 13.34
CA GLY A 181 10.24 5.59 13.84
C GLY A 181 11.50 5.30 14.67
N HIS A 182 12.66 5.88 14.34
CA HIS A 182 13.88 5.79 15.16
C HIS A 182 13.64 6.35 16.56
N VAL A 183 13.01 7.52 16.66
CA VAL A 183 12.66 8.15 17.96
C VAL A 183 11.63 7.32 18.72
N LEU A 184 10.62 6.75 18.04
CA LEU A 184 9.65 5.85 18.67
C LEU A 184 10.30 4.56 19.21
N LEU A 185 11.15 3.91 18.43
CA LEU A 185 11.85 2.69 18.84
C LEU A 185 12.84 2.95 19.99
N LYS A 186 13.56 4.08 19.96
CA LYS A 186 14.43 4.46 21.07
C LYS A 186 13.61 4.75 22.35
N GLU A 187 12.67 5.70 22.28
CA GLU A 187 12.01 6.23 23.47
C GLU A 187 10.77 5.48 23.94
N PHE A 188 10.19 4.57 23.14
CA PHE A 188 8.95 3.84 23.48
C PHE A 188 9.09 2.31 23.34
N PHE A 189 10.30 1.80 23.07
CA PHE A 189 10.63 0.37 23.14
C PHE A 189 11.92 0.07 23.93
N LEU A 190 12.92 0.97 23.98
CA LEU A 190 14.12 0.77 24.81
C LEU A 190 14.06 1.56 26.12
N ASP A 191 13.89 2.89 26.07
CA ASP A 191 14.05 3.74 27.27
C ASP A 191 12.85 3.65 28.24
N ARG A 192 11.66 3.34 27.70
CA ARG A 192 10.46 2.90 28.39
C ARG A 192 9.64 2.09 27.37
N PRO A 193 9.04 0.93 27.68
CA PRO A 193 8.45 0.05 26.65
C PRO A 193 6.90 -0.08 26.72
N PRO A 194 6.09 1.00 26.71
CA PRO A 194 4.63 0.91 26.90
C PRO A 194 3.92 0.09 25.79
N PHE A 195 4.49 -0.01 24.59
CA PHE A 195 3.91 -0.76 23.47
C PHE A 195 4.37 -2.22 23.39
N ALA A 196 5.22 -2.71 24.31
CA ALA A 196 5.81 -4.04 24.20
C ALA A 196 4.78 -5.19 24.24
N ALA A 197 3.71 -5.06 25.04
CA ALA A 197 2.63 -6.07 25.08
C ALA A 197 1.88 -6.14 23.74
N HIS A 198 1.49 -4.98 23.19
CA HIS A 198 0.90 -4.88 21.85
C HIS A 198 1.83 -5.48 20.78
N ALA A 199 3.13 -5.18 20.83
CA ALA A 199 4.10 -5.75 19.90
C ALA A 199 4.21 -7.29 20.02
N MET A 200 4.19 -7.86 21.23
CA MET A 200 4.19 -9.31 21.42
C MET A 200 2.90 -9.98 20.90
N GLU A 201 1.74 -9.34 21.07
CA GLU A 201 0.43 -9.93 20.74
C GLU A 201 -0.05 -9.70 19.30
N ARG A 202 0.30 -8.55 18.69
CA ARG A 202 -0.41 -7.99 17.52
C ARG A 202 0.50 -7.68 16.34
N THR A 203 1.72 -8.20 16.32
CA THR A 203 2.72 -7.87 15.30
C THR A 203 3.64 -9.07 15.02
N ASP A 204 4.45 -9.01 13.96
CA ASP A 204 5.47 -10.01 13.68
C ASP A 204 6.79 -9.78 14.43
N LEU A 205 6.89 -8.72 15.24
CA LEU A 205 8.11 -8.31 15.95
C LEU A 205 8.79 -9.42 16.79
N PRO A 206 8.08 -10.35 17.48
CA PRO A 206 8.71 -11.49 18.16
C PRO A 206 9.05 -12.68 17.24
N PHE A 207 8.76 -12.65 15.94
CA PHE A 207 9.04 -13.78 15.05
C PHE A 207 10.54 -13.97 14.83
N LEU A 208 10.95 -15.22 14.66
CA LEU A 208 12.34 -15.61 14.42
C LEU A 208 12.68 -15.57 12.92
N VAL A 209 13.77 -14.87 12.63
CA VAL A 209 14.37 -14.71 11.31
C VAL A 209 15.70 -15.46 11.27
N ARG A 210 15.83 -16.41 10.34
CA ARG A 210 17.09 -17.09 10.04
C ARG A 210 18.13 -16.07 9.56
N LEU A 211 19.39 -16.26 9.95
CA LEU A 211 20.52 -15.56 9.36
C LEU A 211 21.32 -16.52 8.45
N ARG A 212 21.69 -16.05 7.26
CA ARG A 212 22.61 -16.72 6.32
C ARG A 212 23.96 -16.03 6.38
N GLU A 213 25.03 -16.82 6.45
CA GLU A 213 26.41 -16.32 6.38
C GLU A 213 26.69 -15.72 5.00
N ARG A 214 27.42 -14.59 4.96
CA ARG A 214 27.86 -13.93 3.73
C ARG A 214 29.14 -13.14 3.99
N GLU A 215 30.22 -13.54 3.33
CA GLU A 215 31.54 -12.89 3.43
C GLU A 215 32.05 -12.93 4.89
N ASP A 216 32.18 -11.79 5.56
CA ASP A 216 32.62 -11.68 6.97
C ASP A 216 31.45 -11.43 7.96
N ALA A 217 30.21 -11.53 7.49
CA ALA A 217 29.02 -11.11 8.20
C ALA A 217 27.80 -12.00 7.85
N TYR A 218 26.59 -11.55 8.22
CA TYR A 218 25.34 -12.25 7.93
C TYR A 218 24.38 -11.39 7.12
N VAL A 219 23.51 -12.03 6.33
CA VAL A 219 22.28 -11.43 5.78
C VAL A 219 21.08 -12.17 6.37
N PRO A 220 19.90 -11.55 6.50
CA PRO A 220 18.71 -12.32 6.84
C PRO A 220 18.38 -13.35 5.75
N GLY A 221 17.76 -14.44 6.15
CA GLY A 221 17.39 -15.61 5.34
C GLY A 221 15.94 -16.06 5.53
N GLY A 222 15.13 -15.24 6.19
CA GLY A 222 13.68 -15.34 6.21
C GLY A 222 13.03 -15.89 7.48
N LEU A 223 11.70 -15.76 7.53
CA LEU A 223 10.86 -16.08 8.68
C LEU A 223 10.65 -17.59 8.85
N LEU A 224 11.00 -18.11 10.02
CA LEU A 224 10.85 -19.52 10.39
C LEU A 224 9.42 -19.92 10.80
N GLY A 225 8.47 -18.98 10.83
CA GLY A 225 7.10 -19.22 11.28
C GLY A 225 6.98 -19.52 12.79
N ARG A 226 8.06 -19.29 13.56
CA ARG A 226 8.14 -19.49 15.01
C ARG A 226 8.36 -18.14 15.70
N THR A 227 7.83 -18.00 16.91
CA THR A 227 7.96 -16.80 17.75
C THR A 227 8.90 -17.03 18.93
N CYS A 228 9.53 -15.95 19.39
CA CYS A 228 10.26 -15.88 20.64
C CYS A 228 9.31 -15.54 21.81
N ASP A 229 9.74 -15.83 23.03
CA ASP A 229 9.03 -15.49 24.28
C ASP A 229 9.11 -13.99 24.64
N ARG A 230 9.93 -13.23 23.91
CA ARG A 230 10.24 -11.82 24.11
C ARG A 230 10.58 -11.14 22.79
N LEU A 231 10.53 -9.81 22.75
CA LEU A 231 10.87 -9.05 21.54
C LEU A 231 12.35 -9.13 21.14
N SER A 232 13.29 -9.28 22.08
CA SER A 232 14.72 -9.09 21.84
C SER A 232 15.59 -10.15 22.51
N LEU A 233 16.58 -10.68 21.78
CA LEU A 233 17.57 -11.65 22.27
C LEU A 233 18.79 -10.99 22.95
N TYR A 234 18.80 -9.66 23.06
CA TYR A 234 19.90 -8.86 23.62
C TYR A 234 20.37 -9.33 25.01
N GLY A 235 21.69 -9.25 25.22
CA GLY A 235 22.39 -9.79 26.40
C GLY A 235 23.07 -11.16 26.16
N GLY A 236 22.89 -11.76 24.99
CA GLY A 236 23.56 -13.01 24.57
C GLY A 236 24.66 -12.80 23.51
N GLU A 237 24.88 -13.84 22.69
CA GLU A 237 25.72 -13.77 21.48
C GLU A 237 25.18 -12.69 20.51
N SER A 238 26.06 -12.05 19.74
CA SER A 238 25.66 -11.10 18.69
C SER A 238 26.58 -11.18 17.48
N VAL A 239 26.02 -10.90 16.30
CA VAL A 239 26.74 -10.92 15.02
C VAL A 239 26.50 -9.64 14.24
N GLN A 240 27.38 -9.37 13.28
CA GLN A 240 27.18 -8.28 12.33
C GLN A 240 26.28 -8.74 11.19
N VAL A 241 25.26 -7.95 10.88
CA VAL A 241 24.40 -8.09 9.70
C VAL A 241 24.66 -7.00 8.67
N LEU A 242 24.52 -7.38 7.41
CA LEU A 242 24.55 -6.53 6.23
C LEU A 242 23.11 -6.17 5.83
N LEU A 243 22.79 -4.88 5.84
CA LEU A 243 21.46 -4.35 5.48
C LEU A 243 21.59 -3.39 4.29
N PRO A 244 20.60 -3.31 3.38
CA PRO A 244 20.67 -2.38 2.25
C PRO A 244 20.62 -0.90 2.69
N ARG A 245 21.33 -0.03 1.96
CA ARG A 245 21.34 1.45 2.10
C ARG A 245 21.14 2.09 0.71
N PHE A 246 20.28 3.10 0.60
CA PHE A 246 19.92 3.74 -0.68
C PHE A 246 19.89 5.29 -0.67
N ASP A 247 20.30 5.93 0.44
CA ASP A 247 20.16 7.38 0.66
C ASP A 247 21.12 8.24 -0.17
N PHE A 248 22.34 7.74 -0.44
CA PHE A 248 23.29 8.27 -1.42
C PHE A 248 23.55 7.27 -2.55
N GLY A 249 22.50 6.57 -2.99
CA GLY A 249 22.61 5.45 -3.91
C GLY A 249 22.98 4.13 -3.23
N PRO A 250 23.32 3.08 -3.99
CA PRO A 250 23.43 1.72 -3.49
C PRO A 250 24.61 1.51 -2.52
N GLY A 251 24.34 1.02 -1.33
CA GLY A 251 25.34 0.70 -0.32
C GLY A 251 24.85 -0.30 0.73
N VAL A 252 25.67 -0.51 1.77
CA VAL A 252 25.41 -1.49 2.83
C VAL A 252 25.60 -0.85 4.21
N LEU A 253 24.63 -1.02 5.11
CA LEU A 253 24.79 -0.80 6.54
C LEU A 253 25.40 -2.05 7.18
N ARG A 254 26.45 -1.85 7.98
CA ARG A 254 26.99 -2.87 8.89
C ARG A 254 26.49 -2.55 10.29
N ARG A 255 25.59 -3.38 10.81
CA ARG A 255 24.90 -3.22 12.10
C ARG A 255 24.96 -4.52 12.89
N GLY A 256 24.79 -4.46 14.21
CA GLY A 256 24.79 -5.64 15.07
C GLY A 256 23.38 -6.11 15.40
N VAL A 257 23.18 -7.43 15.51
CA VAL A 257 21.97 -8.02 16.11
C VAL A 257 22.36 -9.11 17.11
N PRO A 258 21.66 -9.23 18.25
CA PRO A 258 21.80 -10.38 19.12
C PRO A 258 21.15 -11.62 18.47
N VAL A 259 21.66 -12.79 18.81
CA VAL A 259 21.30 -14.07 18.19
C VAL A 259 21.19 -15.19 19.21
N VAL A 260 20.48 -16.25 18.81
CA VAL A 260 20.56 -17.57 19.44
C VAL A 260 20.69 -18.64 18.36
N ARG A 261 21.03 -19.86 18.76
CA ARG A 261 20.93 -21.05 17.90
C ARG A 261 19.65 -21.81 18.20
N ASP A 262 18.85 -22.03 17.17
CA ASP A 262 17.54 -22.67 17.26
C ASP A 262 17.41 -23.74 16.17
N GLY A 263 17.29 -25.01 16.56
CA GLY A 263 17.37 -26.15 15.63
C GLY A 263 18.74 -26.31 14.94
N GLY A 264 19.78 -25.61 15.43
CA GLY A 264 21.10 -25.51 14.81
C GLY A 264 21.28 -24.29 13.91
N GLU A 265 20.19 -23.67 13.46
CA GLU A 265 20.21 -22.43 12.68
C GLU A 265 20.55 -21.22 13.56
N LEU A 266 21.26 -20.24 13.01
CA LEU A 266 21.46 -18.95 13.68
C LEU A 266 20.25 -18.05 13.42
N VAL A 267 19.62 -17.54 14.48
CA VAL A 267 18.37 -16.76 14.39
C VAL A 267 18.45 -15.48 15.21
N THR A 268 17.70 -14.47 14.76
CA THR A 268 17.43 -13.22 15.48
C THR A 268 15.93 -12.89 15.41
N THR A 269 15.41 -11.92 16.16
CA THR A 269 14.00 -11.52 16.01
C THR A 269 13.81 -10.48 14.91
N VAL A 270 12.58 -10.36 14.40
CA VAL A 270 12.18 -9.26 13.53
C VAL A 270 12.42 -7.89 14.21
N PHE A 271 12.13 -7.76 15.50
CA PHE A 271 12.39 -6.55 16.27
C PHE A 271 13.88 -6.20 16.40
N ASP A 272 14.75 -7.20 16.62
CA ASP A 272 16.19 -7.00 16.67
C ASP A 272 16.75 -6.47 15.34
N LEU A 273 16.26 -7.02 14.22
CA LEU A 273 16.54 -6.49 12.88
C LEU A 273 15.93 -5.10 12.64
N LEU A 274 14.74 -4.82 13.18
CA LEU A 274 14.10 -3.50 13.05
C LEU A 274 14.93 -2.41 13.73
N LEU A 275 15.42 -2.66 14.94
CA LEU A 275 16.33 -1.74 15.65
C LEU A 275 17.63 -1.51 14.85
N ALA A 276 18.20 -2.57 14.25
CA ALA A 276 19.38 -2.46 13.40
C ALA A 276 19.11 -1.63 12.14
N VAL A 277 17.99 -1.86 11.44
CA VAL A 277 17.57 -1.09 10.26
C VAL A 277 17.42 0.39 10.60
N TYR A 278 16.67 0.73 11.65
CA TYR A 278 16.45 2.11 12.08
C TYR A 278 17.67 2.75 12.78
N GLY A 279 18.79 2.02 12.93
CA GLY A 279 20.01 2.52 13.57
C GLY A 279 19.86 2.81 15.07
N VAL A 280 18.93 2.14 15.76
CA VAL A 280 18.71 2.34 17.20
C VAL A 280 19.75 1.56 17.99
N ALA A 281 20.80 2.27 18.41
CA ALA A 281 21.97 1.71 19.07
C ALA A 281 21.65 1.02 20.41
N ARG A 282 22.39 -0.06 20.70
CA ARG A 282 22.44 -0.77 21.98
C ARG A 282 23.89 -1.18 22.27
N ASP A 283 24.30 -1.10 23.52
CA ASP A 283 25.70 -1.22 23.91
C ASP A 283 26.30 -2.59 23.56
N GLY A 284 27.59 -2.62 23.23
CA GLY A 284 28.32 -3.85 22.91
C GLY A 284 27.95 -4.54 21.58
N LEU A 285 26.90 -4.12 20.87
CA LEU A 285 26.59 -4.68 19.55
C LEU A 285 27.61 -4.23 18.49
N PRO A 286 28.08 -5.14 17.61
CA PRO A 286 29.07 -4.81 16.59
C PRO A 286 28.53 -3.90 15.49
N GLY A 287 29.41 -3.40 14.63
CA GLY A 287 29.06 -2.55 13.48
C GLY A 287 29.15 -1.05 13.78
N VAL A 288 28.60 -0.24 12.87
CA VAL A 288 28.57 1.23 12.97
C VAL A 288 27.21 1.64 13.52
N TRP A 289 27.15 2.63 14.42
CA TRP A 289 25.91 3.11 15.02
C TRP A 289 25.93 4.63 15.28
N PRO A 290 24.79 5.33 15.15
CA PRO A 290 24.67 6.70 15.65
C PRO A 290 24.81 6.73 17.18
N GLN A 291 25.40 7.82 17.67
CA GLN A 291 25.52 8.17 19.08
C GLN A 291 24.32 8.99 19.56
N GLY A 292 23.62 9.70 18.66
CA GLY A 292 22.41 10.44 19.01
C GLY A 292 21.65 11.04 17.83
N TYR A 293 20.51 11.67 18.14
CA TYR A 293 19.57 12.19 17.14
C TYR A 293 20.13 13.28 16.22
N GLY A 294 21.21 13.97 16.61
CA GLY A 294 21.87 15.00 15.80
C GLY A 294 22.81 14.46 14.72
N ASP A 295 23.14 13.17 14.76
CA ASP A 295 24.08 12.56 13.82
C ASP A 295 23.50 12.47 12.41
N ARG A 296 24.36 12.29 11.41
CA ARG A 296 24.00 12.16 9.99
C ARG A 296 24.02 10.70 9.49
N GLU A 297 23.97 9.75 10.41
CA GLU A 297 23.84 8.32 10.12
C GLU A 297 22.40 7.94 9.71
N PRO A 298 22.20 6.95 8.81
CA PRO A 298 20.89 6.58 8.29
C PRO A 298 19.78 6.46 9.33
N TYR A 299 18.66 7.09 8.99
CA TYR A 299 17.39 7.11 9.73
C TYR A 299 17.41 7.82 11.10
N THR A 300 18.45 8.59 11.44
CA THR A 300 18.34 9.56 12.54
C THR A 300 17.54 10.82 12.15
N PRO A 301 17.04 11.59 13.13
CA PRO A 301 16.49 12.93 12.89
C PRO A 301 17.45 13.90 12.18
N GLY A 302 18.74 13.89 12.50
CA GLY A 302 19.77 14.73 11.87
C GLY A 302 20.14 14.30 10.45
N TRP A 303 19.98 13.03 10.12
CA TRP A 303 20.08 12.51 8.76
C TRP A 303 18.89 12.94 7.91
N GLN A 304 17.65 12.79 8.38
CA GLN A 304 16.50 13.14 7.54
C GLN A 304 16.46 14.62 7.18
N GLU A 305 16.93 15.51 8.07
CA GLU A 305 16.94 16.96 7.85
C GLU A 305 17.72 17.35 6.57
N ILE A 306 18.76 16.59 6.22
CA ILE A 306 19.55 16.76 4.99
C ILE A 306 18.64 16.64 3.76
N TYR A 307 17.75 15.64 3.73
CA TYR A 307 16.90 15.28 2.59
C TYR A 307 15.56 16.02 2.61
N THR A 308 14.92 16.10 3.77
CA THR A 308 13.54 16.60 3.93
C THR A 308 13.46 18.12 4.04
N GLY A 309 14.52 18.78 4.52
CA GLY A 309 14.49 20.18 4.96
C GLY A 309 13.69 20.40 6.27
N VAL A 310 13.16 19.35 6.89
CA VAL A 310 12.46 19.41 8.18
C VAL A 310 13.49 19.31 9.30
N ALA A 311 13.59 20.35 10.12
CA ALA A 311 14.54 20.38 11.23
C ALA A 311 14.36 19.17 12.18
N ALA A 312 15.47 18.53 12.57
CA ALA A 312 15.52 17.30 13.37
C ALA A 312 14.70 17.42 14.67
N SER A 313 14.77 18.57 15.33
CA SER A 313 14.00 18.89 16.54
C SER A 313 12.48 18.78 16.34
N ARG A 314 11.98 19.07 15.13
CA ARG A 314 10.56 18.95 14.77
C ARG A 314 10.17 17.51 14.50
N SER A 315 11.02 16.74 13.80
CA SER A 315 10.85 15.28 13.65
C SER A 315 10.77 14.58 15.00
N VAL A 316 11.68 14.90 15.93
CA VAL A 316 11.68 14.38 17.31
C VAL A 316 10.42 14.80 18.06
N LYS A 317 10.01 16.07 17.96
CA LYS A 317 8.78 16.58 18.60
C LYS A 317 7.54 15.81 18.14
N THR A 318 7.31 15.70 16.83
CA THR A 318 6.12 15.04 16.26
C THR A 318 6.11 13.54 16.56
N ALA A 319 7.27 12.87 16.55
CA ALA A 319 7.37 11.47 16.98
C ALA A 319 7.00 11.28 18.47
N ARG A 320 7.52 12.15 19.36
CA ARG A 320 7.17 12.13 20.79
C ARG A 320 5.70 12.44 21.05
N GLU A 321 5.13 13.43 20.36
CA GLU A 321 3.70 13.77 20.48
C GLU A 321 2.81 12.61 20.01
N LEU A 322 3.18 11.91 18.93
CA LEU A 322 2.50 10.70 18.45
C LEU A 322 2.56 9.58 19.50
N GLY A 323 3.77 9.24 19.98
CA GLY A 323 3.97 8.18 20.98
C GLY A 323 3.24 8.46 22.30
N VAL A 324 3.41 9.65 22.89
CA VAL A 324 2.73 10.03 24.15
C VAL A 324 1.22 10.09 23.99
N THR A 325 0.70 10.53 22.83
CA THR A 325 -0.76 10.56 22.63
C THR A 325 -1.31 9.14 22.43
N ALA A 326 -0.62 8.28 21.69
CA ALA A 326 -1.03 6.90 21.48
C ALA A 326 -1.06 6.11 22.81
N GLU A 327 0.01 6.22 23.61
CA GLU A 327 0.12 5.65 24.96
C GLU A 327 -1.07 6.09 25.85
N LYS A 328 -1.30 7.40 25.97
CA LYS A 328 -2.34 7.96 26.85
C LYS A 328 -3.78 7.75 26.38
N THR A 329 -4.00 7.31 25.15
CA THR A 329 -5.35 7.23 24.57
C THR A 329 -5.79 5.84 24.13
N GLY A 330 -4.92 4.83 24.25
CA GLY A 330 -5.18 3.48 23.73
C GLY A 330 -5.10 3.44 22.20
N GLY A 331 -4.08 4.08 21.61
CA GLY A 331 -3.83 4.06 20.17
C GLY A 331 -4.68 5.02 19.32
N ARG A 332 -5.35 6.03 19.89
CA ARG A 332 -6.21 6.97 19.13
C ARG A 332 -5.41 8.05 18.38
N CYS A 333 -4.45 7.65 17.56
CA CYS A 333 -3.75 8.52 16.61
C CYS A 333 -3.98 8.03 15.18
N MET A 334 -3.90 8.94 14.21
CA MET A 334 -4.24 8.66 12.81
C MET A 334 -3.24 9.31 11.85
N ILE A 335 -2.90 8.62 10.76
CA ILE A 335 -2.27 9.18 9.56
C ILE A 335 -3.33 9.19 8.46
N VAL A 336 -3.48 10.36 7.84
CA VAL A 336 -4.32 10.57 6.66
C VAL A 336 -3.38 10.73 5.46
N PRO A 337 -3.12 9.64 4.71
CA PRO A 337 -2.25 9.70 3.54
C PRO A 337 -2.95 10.39 2.36
N GLY A 338 -2.36 11.48 1.87
CA GLY A 338 -2.60 11.97 0.52
C GLY A 338 -1.89 11.09 -0.52
N ARG A 339 -2.10 11.36 -1.81
CA ARG A 339 -1.47 10.61 -2.91
C ARG A 339 0.01 10.96 -3.07
N LEU A 340 0.89 10.03 -2.74
CA LEU A 340 2.34 10.10 -3.02
C LEU A 340 2.60 9.47 -4.40
N GLU A 341 2.49 10.25 -5.46
CA GLU A 341 2.72 9.76 -6.83
C GLU A 341 4.23 9.68 -7.16
N THR A 342 4.93 8.76 -6.49
CA THR A 342 6.39 8.52 -6.66
C THR A 342 6.71 7.04 -6.89
N PRO A 343 7.83 6.69 -7.56
CA PRO A 343 8.23 5.30 -7.81
C PRO A 343 8.52 4.45 -6.57
N HIS A 344 8.60 5.06 -5.38
CA HIS A 344 8.91 4.42 -4.09
C HIS A 344 7.86 4.72 -3.01
N ALA A 345 6.64 5.07 -3.45
CA ALA A 345 5.53 5.39 -2.57
C ALA A 345 5.18 4.23 -1.62
N ASP A 346 5.37 2.99 -2.06
CA ASP A 346 5.26 1.79 -1.24
C ASP A 346 6.17 1.87 0.00
N THR A 347 7.45 2.22 -0.16
CA THR A 347 8.41 2.31 0.94
C THR A 347 8.08 3.47 1.88
N ALA A 348 7.62 4.60 1.35
CA ALA A 348 7.20 5.76 2.13
C ALA A 348 5.94 5.45 2.96
N TYR A 349 4.91 4.87 2.34
CA TYR A 349 3.69 4.46 3.06
C TYR A 349 3.96 3.34 4.07
N ARG A 350 4.84 2.37 3.78
CA ARG A 350 5.27 1.35 4.76
C ARG A 350 5.98 1.98 5.96
N ALA A 351 6.82 3.00 5.75
CA ALA A 351 7.47 3.73 6.84
C ALA A 351 6.47 4.54 7.69
N MET A 352 5.43 5.12 7.08
CA MET A 352 4.33 5.79 7.80
C MET A 352 3.46 4.79 8.58
N LEU A 353 3.07 3.69 7.95
CA LEU A 353 2.32 2.58 8.57
C LEU A 353 3.04 2.02 9.81
N ALA A 354 4.36 1.86 9.71
CA ALA A 354 5.18 1.40 10.83
C ALA A 354 5.03 2.28 12.08
N LEU A 355 4.88 3.61 11.93
CA LEU A 355 4.63 4.51 13.07
C LEU A 355 3.36 4.11 13.82
N LEU A 356 2.26 3.90 13.11
CA LEU A 356 0.95 3.58 13.69
C LEU A 356 0.96 2.20 14.36
N VAL A 357 1.48 1.17 13.68
CA VAL A 357 1.44 -0.19 14.24
C VAL A 357 2.44 -0.36 15.38
N LEU A 358 3.57 0.37 15.40
CA LEU A 358 4.46 0.44 16.57
C LEU A 358 3.77 1.07 17.79
N THR A 359 2.89 2.05 17.60
CA THR A 359 2.18 2.74 18.69
C THR A 359 0.78 2.18 18.99
N GLY A 360 0.42 1.00 18.48
CA GLY A 360 -0.89 0.38 18.73
C GLY A 360 -2.09 1.04 18.02
N CYS A 361 -1.85 1.95 17.08
CA CYS A 361 -2.87 2.72 16.37
C CYS A 361 -3.49 1.94 15.19
N GLY A 362 -4.00 0.73 15.45
CA GLY A 362 -4.41 -0.22 14.39
C GLY A 362 -5.52 0.27 13.44
N SER A 363 -6.45 1.11 13.92
CA SER A 363 -7.47 1.77 13.08
C SER A 363 -7.02 3.13 12.52
N GLY A 364 -5.77 3.53 12.72
CA GLY A 364 -5.27 4.86 12.42
C GLY A 364 -4.88 5.16 10.98
N TRP A 365 -5.08 4.26 10.00
CA TRP A 365 -4.66 4.47 8.62
C TRP A 365 -5.84 4.74 7.67
N ALA A 366 -6.01 6.00 7.25
CA ALA A 366 -7.28 6.55 6.80
C ALA A 366 -7.81 6.06 5.42
N GLN A 367 -8.87 5.22 5.45
CA GLN A 367 -9.60 4.46 4.40
C GLN A 367 -10.82 3.76 5.14
N PRO A 368 -11.84 3.04 4.59
CA PRO A 368 -12.94 2.42 5.40
C PRO A 368 -12.96 0.87 5.68
N ALA A 369 -12.65 0.43 6.92
CA ALA A 369 -12.71 -0.87 7.67
C ALA A 369 -13.82 -1.93 7.45
N GLY A 370 -13.43 -3.17 7.11
CA GLY A 370 -14.01 -4.41 7.64
C GLY A 370 -13.03 -5.60 7.76
N GLY A 371 -12.16 -5.65 8.78
CA GLY A 371 -11.24 -6.78 9.00
C GLY A 371 -10.45 -6.75 10.32
N ALA A 372 -9.95 -7.90 10.77
CA ALA A 372 -9.19 -8.06 12.02
C ALA A 372 -7.93 -8.94 11.84
N GLY A 373 -6.88 -8.62 12.59
CA GLY A 373 -5.54 -9.20 12.43
C GLY A 373 -4.66 -8.31 11.56
N ILE A 374 -3.77 -7.54 12.20
CA ILE A 374 -2.84 -6.64 11.54
C ILE A 374 -1.44 -7.25 11.65
N PRO A 375 -0.81 -7.65 10.55
CA PRO A 375 0.63 -7.78 10.55
C PRO A 375 1.26 -6.38 10.70
N LEU A 376 2.35 -6.31 11.47
CA LEU A 376 3.50 -5.65 10.87
C LEU A 376 4.09 -6.67 9.89
N VAL A 377 4.50 -6.19 8.72
CA VAL A 377 5.62 -6.79 7.99
C VAL A 377 6.60 -5.64 7.79
N PRO A 378 7.50 -5.41 8.76
CA PRO A 378 8.39 -4.27 8.72
C PRO A 378 9.29 -4.37 7.49
N TYR A 379 9.93 -3.26 7.19
CA TYR A 379 10.73 -2.98 6.00
C TYR A 379 11.43 -4.22 5.39
N LEU A 380 12.07 -5.03 6.23
CA LEU A 380 13.03 -6.07 5.86
C LEU A 380 12.48 -7.45 5.49
N CYS A 381 11.34 -7.91 6.02
CA CYS A 381 10.95 -9.34 5.86
C CYS A 381 10.66 -9.72 4.41
N LEU A 382 9.95 -8.88 3.65
CA LEU A 382 9.74 -9.07 2.20
C LEU A 382 11.02 -8.86 1.36
N HIS A 383 12.07 -8.30 1.95
CA HIS A 383 13.22 -7.73 1.23
C HIS A 383 14.52 -8.53 1.44
N ALA A 384 14.61 -9.25 2.55
CA ALA A 384 15.74 -10.12 2.90
C ALA A 384 15.35 -11.62 2.93
N CYS A 385 14.07 -11.97 2.74
CA CYS A 385 13.69 -13.30 2.24
C CYS A 385 14.10 -13.44 0.77
N GLY A 386 15.41 -13.52 0.51
CA GLY A 386 15.89 -13.80 -0.84
C GLY A 386 15.47 -15.20 -1.29
N GLU A 387 14.91 -15.26 -2.51
CA GLU A 387 14.81 -16.44 -3.40
C GLU A 387 13.71 -17.47 -3.14
N ASP A 388 13.09 -17.56 -1.96
CA ASP A 388 12.17 -18.69 -1.65
C ASP A 388 10.90 -18.32 -0.85
N ARG A 389 9.96 -17.58 -1.46
CA ARG A 389 8.48 -17.68 -1.26
C ARG A 389 7.71 -17.17 -2.49
N SER A 390 6.64 -17.88 -2.85
CA SER A 390 5.79 -17.65 -4.03
C SER A 390 4.85 -16.43 -3.98
N ASP A 391 4.73 -15.78 -2.82
CA ASP A 391 3.61 -14.87 -2.50
C ASP A 391 4.05 -13.45 -2.11
N VAL A 392 5.27 -13.04 -2.50
CA VAL A 392 5.78 -11.67 -2.28
C VAL A 392 5.68 -10.87 -3.58
N GLY A 393 4.84 -9.82 -3.56
CA GLY A 393 4.63 -8.96 -4.72
C GLY A 393 5.90 -8.27 -5.21
N ALA A 394 6.29 -8.56 -6.44
CA ALA A 394 7.35 -7.86 -7.19
C ALA A 394 7.10 -6.33 -7.25
N LEU A 395 8.10 -5.45 -7.29
CA LEU A 395 9.55 -5.68 -7.39
C LEU A 395 10.29 -4.49 -6.75
N SER A 396 11.00 -4.71 -5.63
CA SER A 396 11.56 -3.62 -4.82
C SER A 396 13.01 -3.22 -5.16
N TRP A 397 13.51 -3.45 -6.39
CA TRP A 397 14.79 -2.84 -6.82
C TRP A 397 15.05 -2.80 -8.33
N ALA A 398 15.58 -1.67 -8.84
CA ALA A 398 16.11 -1.53 -10.21
C ALA A 398 16.92 -0.22 -10.47
N LEU A 399 17.80 0.23 -9.56
CA LEU A 399 18.62 1.45 -9.78
C LEU A 399 20.10 1.31 -9.36
N CYS A 400 20.87 0.57 -10.16
CA CYS A 400 22.27 0.91 -10.42
C CYS A 400 22.36 1.61 -11.79
N GLU A 401 23.09 2.73 -11.88
CA GLU A 401 23.48 3.26 -13.18
C GLU A 401 24.38 2.27 -13.93
N GLY A 402 24.33 2.30 -15.27
CA GLY A 402 25.04 1.37 -16.15
C GLY A 402 24.12 0.32 -16.80
N LEU A 403 23.32 -0.39 -16.01
CA LEU A 403 22.46 -1.50 -16.50
C LEU A 403 21.25 -1.01 -17.33
N PHE A 404 20.68 0.14 -16.98
CA PHE A 404 19.43 0.65 -17.57
C PHE A 404 19.61 1.78 -18.59
N ALA A 405 20.84 2.04 -19.05
CA ALA A 405 21.10 3.07 -20.06
C ALA A 405 20.32 2.78 -21.35
N ARG A 406 19.27 3.59 -21.60
CA ARG A 406 18.32 3.47 -22.74
C ARG A 406 17.39 2.24 -22.69
N ARG A 407 17.22 1.57 -21.53
CA ARG A 407 16.25 0.46 -21.35
C ARG A 407 15.01 0.91 -20.58
N THR A 408 13.88 0.27 -20.83
CA THR A 408 12.61 0.48 -20.11
C THR A 408 12.33 -0.67 -19.14
N SER A 409 11.47 -0.44 -18.15
CA SER A 409 10.99 -1.50 -17.23
C SER A 409 10.38 -2.68 -17.99
N ARG A 410 9.65 -2.40 -19.09
CA ARG A 410 9.04 -3.42 -19.95
C ARG A 410 10.07 -4.30 -20.66
N SER A 411 11.16 -3.73 -21.18
CA SER A 411 12.20 -4.52 -21.87
C SER A 411 12.89 -5.53 -20.96
N VAL A 412 13.23 -5.14 -19.73
CA VAL A 412 13.93 -6.02 -18.78
C VAL A 412 13.00 -7.09 -18.20
N LEU A 413 11.71 -6.80 -18.06
CA LEU A 413 10.69 -7.79 -17.68
C LEU A 413 10.49 -8.86 -18.78
N LEU A 414 10.70 -8.50 -20.06
CA LEU A 414 10.66 -9.45 -21.18
C LEU A 414 11.97 -10.26 -21.30
N GLU A 415 13.13 -9.66 -21.01
CA GLU A 415 14.41 -10.38 -20.95
C GLU A 415 14.43 -11.43 -19.82
N ALA A 416 13.99 -11.08 -18.61
CA ALA A 416 13.92 -12.04 -17.49
C ALA A 416 13.00 -13.25 -17.76
N VAL A 417 11.92 -13.04 -18.53
CA VAL A 417 11.03 -14.12 -18.99
C VAL A 417 11.67 -14.98 -20.09
N ALA A 418 12.45 -14.38 -20.99
CA ALA A 418 13.19 -15.10 -22.03
C ALA A 418 14.35 -15.93 -21.46
N ASP A 419 15.03 -15.42 -20.43
CA ASP A 419 16.14 -16.08 -19.72
C ASP A 419 15.65 -17.12 -18.68
N GLY A 420 14.34 -17.37 -18.60
CA GLY A 420 13.76 -18.44 -17.78
C GLY A 420 13.78 -18.20 -16.27
N TRP A 421 13.79 -16.94 -15.81
CA TRP A 421 13.80 -16.64 -14.38
C TRP A 421 12.47 -17.06 -13.73
N PRO A 422 12.48 -17.63 -12.51
CA PRO A 422 11.27 -18.12 -11.85
C PRO A 422 10.39 -16.96 -11.37
N MET A 423 9.50 -16.50 -12.25
CA MET A 423 8.43 -15.57 -11.91
C MET A 423 7.34 -16.28 -11.12
N ALA A 424 6.90 -15.69 -10.01
CA ALA A 424 5.70 -16.13 -9.31
C ALA A 424 4.46 -16.05 -10.25
N PRO A 425 3.41 -16.85 -10.02
CA PRO A 425 2.12 -16.63 -10.67
C PRO A 425 1.69 -15.18 -10.45
N SER A 426 1.21 -14.51 -11.51
CA SER A 426 0.79 -13.10 -11.37
C SER A 426 -0.24 -12.97 -10.25
N PRO A 427 -0.09 -12.00 -9.33
CA PRO A 427 -1.16 -11.71 -8.38
C PRO A 427 -2.45 -11.41 -9.16
N ARG A 428 -3.59 -11.87 -8.64
CA ARG A 428 -4.92 -11.59 -9.21
C ARG A 428 -5.32 -10.10 -9.13
N VAL A 429 -4.52 -9.30 -8.45
CA VAL A 429 -4.62 -7.84 -8.36
C VAL A 429 -3.55 -7.23 -9.26
N LEU A 430 -3.96 -6.65 -10.39
CA LEU A 430 -3.06 -5.93 -11.28
C LEU A 430 -3.05 -4.44 -10.90
N ALA A 431 -1.98 -4.01 -10.24
CA ALA A 431 -1.76 -2.60 -9.95
C ALA A 431 -1.37 -1.85 -11.24
N ILE A 432 -2.32 -1.10 -11.82
CA ILE A 432 -2.08 -0.35 -13.06
C ILE A 432 -1.62 1.07 -12.71
N PRO A 433 -0.39 1.50 -13.07
CA PRO A 433 -0.03 2.91 -13.03
C PRO A 433 -0.94 3.68 -14.00
N ARG A 434 -1.54 4.78 -13.54
CA ARG A 434 -2.66 5.48 -14.20
C ARG A 434 -2.44 5.67 -15.72
N PRO A 435 -3.51 5.55 -16.54
CA PRO A 435 -3.41 5.53 -18.00
C PRO A 435 -3.02 6.89 -18.59
N ILE A 436 -1.72 7.15 -18.62
CA ILE A 436 -1.09 8.19 -19.48
C ILE A 436 -0.95 7.65 -20.93
N TYR A 437 -1.09 6.34 -21.12
CA TYR A 437 -1.10 5.68 -22.42
C TYR A 437 -2.53 5.34 -22.87
N PRO A 438 -2.83 5.40 -24.19
CA PRO A 438 -4.09 4.89 -24.72
C PRO A 438 -4.20 3.38 -24.45
N LEU A 439 -5.43 2.93 -24.15
CA LEU A 439 -5.71 1.50 -23.98
C LEU A 439 -5.42 0.73 -25.29
N PRO A 440 -4.97 -0.54 -25.22
CA PRO A 440 -4.74 -1.35 -26.41
C PRO A 440 -6.04 -1.52 -27.22
N PRO A 441 -6.00 -1.42 -28.57
CA PRO A 441 -7.19 -1.47 -29.43
C PRO A 441 -7.92 -2.82 -29.39
N GLU A 442 -7.28 -3.87 -28.87
CA GLU A 442 -7.80 -5.21 -28.68
C GLU A 442 -8.82 -5.29 -27.52
N VAL A 443 -8.76 -4.37 -26.55
CA VAL A 443 -9.60 -4.38 -25.33
C VAL A 443 -11.02 -3.88 -25.62
N ASP A 444 -12.04 -4.58 -25.14
CA ASP A 444 -13.41 -4.05 -25.05
C ASP A 444 -13.64 -3.24 -23.76
N LEU A 445 -13.40 -1.93 -23.86
CA LEU A 445 -13.81 -0.98 -22.83
C LEU A 445 -15.33 -0.79 -22.87
N LEU A 446 -16.04 -1.57 -22.07
CA LEU A 446 -17.36 -1.20 -21.57
C LEU A 446 -17.17 -0.05 -20.59
N ILE A 447 -17.72 1.11 -20.92
CA ILE A 447 -17.71 2.27 -20.02
C ILE A 447 -18.76 1.99 -18.94
N GLY A 448 -18.31 1.77 -17.70
CA GLY A 448 -19.19 1.77 -16.54
C GLY A 448 -19.97 3.10 -16.47
N PRO A 449 -21.23 3.07 -16.02
CA PRO A 449 -22.11 4.23 -16.14
C PRO A 449 -21.70 5.39 -15.23
N ASP A 450 -22.34 6.53 -15.42
CA ASP A 450 -22.08 7.77 -14.68
C ASP A 450 -22.35 7.62 -13.17
N GLU A 451 -21.84 8.55 -12.35
CA GLU A 451 -21.93 8.50 -10.86
C GLU A 451 -23.37 8.50 -10.29
N GLN A 452 -24.38 8.56 -11.15
CA GLN A 452 -25.82 8.61 -10.83
C GLN A 452 -26.57 7.32 -11.15
N CYS A 453 -25.93 6.32 -11.76
CA CYS A 453 -26.59 5.07 -12.14
C CYS A 453 -26.71 4.12 -10.94
N ASP A 454 -27.95 3.81 -10.56
CA ASP A 454 -28.20 2.74 -9.59
C ASP A 454 -27.85 1.38 -10.22
N LEU A 455 -27.01 0.62 -9.53
CA LEU A 455 -26.56 -0.73 -9.89
C LEU A 455 -26.79 -1.70 -8.73
N ALA A 456 -27.82 -1.46 -7.90
CA ALA A 456 -28.30 -2.47 -6.97
C ALA A 456 -28.60 -3.79 -7.71
N PRO A 457 -28.24 -4.95 -7.14
CA PRO A 457 -28.36 -6.22 -7.86
C PRO A 457 -29.83 -6.55 -8.18
N PRO A 458 -30.15 -6.96 -9.41
CA PRO A 458 -31.48 -7.45 -9.74
C PRO A 458 -31.72 -8.76 -8.98
N ASP A 459 -32.69 -8.72 -8.06
CA ASP A 459 -33.25 -9.80 -7.23
C ASP A 459 -32.29 -10.97 -6.85
N ALA A 460 -31.92 -11.05 -5.57
CA ALA A 460 -30.99 -12.05 -5.06
C ALA A 460 -31.40 -13.52 -5.33
N ALA A 461 -32.67 -13.78 -5.67
CA ALA A 461 -33.11 -15.09 -6.15
C ALA A 461 -32.39 -15.56 -7.43
N LEU A 462 -32.04 -14.65 -8.35
CA LEU A 462 -31.39 -14.99 -9.63
C LEU A 462 -29.94 -15.48 -9.48
N LEU A 463 -29.28 -15.19 -8.36
CA LEU A 463 -27.91 -15.67 -8.08
C LEU A 463 -27.88 -17.03 -7.36
N ALA A 464 -29.03 -17.66 -7.13
CA ALA A 464 -29.14 -18.92 -6.38
C ALA A 464 -29.35 -20.18 -7.26
N GLU A 465 -29.55 -20.02 -8.57
CA GLU A 465 -29.81 -21.12 -9.52
C GLU A 465 -28.68 -21.34 -10.56
N ALA A 466 -27.48 -20.78 -10.30
CA ALA A 466 -26.28 -20.90 -11.14
C ALA A 466 -25.05 -21.38 -10.35
#